data_AF-A0A4R2LJ27-F1
#
_entry.id   AF-A0A4R2LJ27-F1
#
_cell.length_a   1.000
_cell.length_b   1.000
_cell.length_c   1.000
_cell.angle_alpha   90.00
_cell.angle_beta   90.00
_cell.angle_gamma   90.00
#
_symmetry.space_group_name_H-M   'P 1'
#
loop_
_entity.id
_entity.type
_entity.pdbx_description
1 polymer ?
#
loop_
_entity_poly.entity_id
_entity_poly.type
_entity_poly.pdbx_seq_one_letter_code
_entity_poly.pdbx_strand_id
1 'polypeptide(L)'
;SYTVKSYATVSGGGVDKVVPIPWEVEFSEDGIVWNKNKPAWLTAFTENGEGGTSAASYTATVAAQNASDKHTIALKDATPVTNYDLSTHDYQGKTAPMRTANCYIVNASGTYRLPLVYGNAVDYVKVPGTGKNTSAYIAGASGSNILSPFINHRGSAITDPYIYNNANCTPDNCTLVWQDEPNLVTNVALSSDGHFLEFTVGQATIHQGNAVVAVSDASNTVMWSWHIWVTDYKPGTTGTTTPDKEITNYQGYKYKLMTVNLGWCDGKETTYVERTVQVRFKQKPTAGYTPAATQTITVKQKAHTITALGNSTYYQWGRKDPFVGVLENPNGSSYSINKTWYDASGATHTNERPATSSFPYYDACITSGITQPNTFSDSNMDSKYTNLWSANNTVYSANNNSVVKTIYDPCPAGYSLPPSNVYTGFTTTGQITSDSSEFNVQQPWNKGWNFYCNSSKSETVFIPATGYRYYDSAVPRFMGKDAGSWVAGTHSVSYGWDLYFYSAHVVPQNHHSRNYGFAVRPAQE
;
A
#
# COMPACT_ATOMS: atom_id res chain seq x y z
N SER A 1 11.46 -34.49 -13.01
CA SER A 1 12.17 -35.67 -13.54
C SER A 1 11.28 -36.36 -14.55
N TYR A 2 11.86 -37.19 -15.41
CA TYR A 2 11.14 -38.05 -16.34
C TYR A 2 11.87 -39.39 -16.48
N THR A 3 11.20 -40.40 -17.02
CA THR A 3 11.81 -41.70 -17.28
C THR A 3 11.73 -42.04 -18.75
N VAL A 4 12.74 -42.75 -19.26
CA VAL A 4 12.75 -43.25 -20.64
C VAL A 4 13.03 -44.74 -20.63
N LYS A 5 12.25 -45.48 -21.41
CA LYS A 5 12.42 -46.91 -21.67
C LYS A 5 12.37 -47.09 -23.18
N SER A 6 13.49 -47.51 -23.78
CA SER A 6 13.62 -47.62 -25.24
C SER A 6 14.22 -48.98 -25.61
N TYR A 7 13.41 -49.81 -26.24
CA TYR A 7 13.77 -51.17 -26.65
C TYR A 7 12.91 -51.60 -27.85
N ALA A 8 13.28 -52.70 -28.46
CA ALA A 8 12.46 -53.43 -29.42
C ALA A 8 12.43 -54.92 -29.03
N THR A 9 11.34 -55.60 -29.38
CA THR A 9 11.27 -57.06 -29.33
C THR A 9 11.60 -57.59 -30.73
N VAL A 10 12.61 -58.45 -30.82
CA VAL A 10 13.06 -59.05 -32.07
C VAL A 10 12.81 -60.56 -32.00
N SER A 11 12.15 -61.11 -33.01
CA SER A 11 11.82 -62.53 -33.11
C SER A 11 12.72 -63.20 -34.15
N GLY A 12 13.48 -64.22 -33.75
CA GLY A 12 14.34 -65.00 -34.65
C GLY A 12 14.70 -66.36 -34.04
N GLY A 13 14.54 -67.45 -34.81
CA GLY A 13 14.86 -68.80 -34.34
C GLY A 13 13.91 -69.39 -33.28
N GLY A 14 12.69 -68.86 -33.14
CA GLY A 14 11.66 -69.39 -32.24
C GLY A 14 11.64 -68.80 -30.82
N VAL A 15 12.45 -67.77 -30.54
CA VAL A 15 12.48 -67.07 -29.24
C VAL A 15 12.46 -65.55 -29.46
N ASP A 16 11.64 -64.84 -28.69
CA ASP A 16 11.62 -63.38 -28.67
C ASP A 16 12.73 -62.85 -27.76
N LYS A 17 13.52 -61.89 -28.26
CA LYS A 17 14.56 -61.20 -27.49
C LYS A 17 14.26 -59.71 -27.41
N VAL A 18 14.33 -59.15 -26.21
CA VAL A 18 14.23 -57.71 -25.99
C VAL A 18 15.62 -57.09 -26.07
N VAL A 19 15.79 -56.12 -26.96
CA VAL A 19 17.08 -55.43 -27.17
C VAL A 19 16.93 -53.92 -26.91
N PRO A 20 17.90 -53.27 -26.23
CA PRO A 20 17.95 -51.82 -26.12
C PRO A 20 18.04 -51.15 -27.49
N ILE A 21 17.32 -50.04 -27.67
CA ILE A 21 17.39 -49.23 -28.89
C ILE A 21 17.81 -47.81 -28.50
N PRO A 22 18.91 -47.27 -29.05
CA PRO A 22 19.32 -45.90 -28.80
C PRO A 22 18.25 -44.91 -29.23
N TRP A 23 18.18 -43.77 -28.55
CA TRP A 23 17.20 -42.73 -28.84
C TRP A 23 17.85 -41.35 -28.84
N GLU A 24 17.19 -40.42 -29.54
CA GLU A 24 17.48 -38.99 -29.53
C GLU A 24 16.17 -38.20 -29.42
N VAL A 25 16.28 -36.90 -29.14
CA VAL A 25 15.11 -36.02 -29.04
C VAL A 25 15.19 -34.84 -29.99
N GLU A 26 14.02 -34.26 -30.23
CA GLU A 26 13.85 -32.95 -30.85
C GLU A 26 12.73 -32.18 -30.12
N PHE A 27 12.75 -30.86 -30.25
CA PHE A 27 11.96 -29.93 -29.46
C PHE A 27 11.07 -29.06 -30.35
N SER A 28 9.86 -28.75 -29.88
CA SER A 28 8.94 -27.85 -30.58
C SER A 28 8.15 -26.99 -29.60
N GLU A 29 8.17 -25.67 -29.78
CA GLU A 29 7.40 -24.72 -28.96
C GLU A 29 5.98 -24.49 -29.50
N ASP A 30 5.73 -24.80 -30.79
CA ASP A 30 4.44 -24.64 -31.47
C ASP A 30 3.76 -25.97 -31.83
N GLY A 31 4.45 -27.11 -31.65
CA GLY A 31 4.01 -28.44 -32.06
C GLY A 31 4.15 -28.74 -33.56
N ILE A 32 4.63 -27.78 -34.35
CA ILE A 32 4.71 -27.83 -35.81
C ILE A 32 6.18 -27.91 -36.25
N VAL A 33 7.02 -26.98 -35.78
CA VAL A 33 8.44 -26.90 -36.14
C VAL A 33 9.28 -27.61 -35.08
N TRP A 34 10.08 -28.58 -35.52
CA TRP A 34 10.93 -29.41 -34.66
C TRP A 34 12.41 -29.05 -34.83
N ASN A 35 13.06 -28.73 -33.73
CA ASN A 35 14.45 -28.29 -33.66
C ASN A 35 15.28 -29.28 -32.83
N LYS A 36 16.56 -29.43 -33.20
CA LYS A 36 17.51 -30.25 -32.41
C LYS A 36 17.84 -29.62 -31.06
N ASN A 37 17.89 -28.29 -31.01
CA ASN A 37 18.26 -27.54 -29.82
C ASN A 37 17.06 -27.35 -28.89
N LYS A 38 17.25 -27.58 -27.60
CA LYS A 38 16.26 -27.23 -26.58
C LYS A 38 16.11 -25.71 -26.45
N PRO A 39 14.92 -25.20 -26.08
CA PRO A 39 14.76 -23.79 -25.80
C PRO A 39 15.65 -23.35 -24.63
N ALA A 40 16.13 -22.11 -24.66
CA ALA A 40 17.11 -21.60 -23.69
C ALA A 40 16.63 -21.71 -22.23
N TRP A 41 15.32 -21.66 -22.00
CA TRP A 41 14.74 -21.77 -20.66
C TRP A 41 14.75 -23.20 -20.11
N LEU A 42 14.89 -24.25 -20.93
CA LEU A 42 15.03 -25.63 -20.46
C LEU A 42 16.52 -25.91 -20.21
N THR A 43 17.04 -25.56 -19.03
CA THR A 43 18.48 -25.51 -18.75
C THR A 43 19.16 -26.87 -18.74
N ALA A 44 18.48 -27.93 -18.28
CA ALA A 44 18.98 -29.30 -18.39
C ALA A 44 17.89 -30.21 -18.95
N PHE A 45 18.26 -31.05 -19.92
CA PHE A 45 17.45 -32.13 -20.45
C PHE A 45 18.38 -33.12 -21.15
N THR A 46 18.24 -34.42 -20.93
CA THR A 46 19.03 -35.44 -21.62
C THR A 46 18.54 -35.62 -23.05
N GLU A 47 19.40 -35.37 -24.03
CA GLU A 47 19.01 -35.29 -25.45
C GLU A 47 19.16 -36.62 -26.22
N ASN A 48 19.88 -37.59 -25.65
CA ASN A 48 20.06 -38.92 -26.24
C ASN A 48 20.45 -39.96 -25.18
N GLY A 49 20.30 -41.24 -25.53
CA GLY A 49 20.78 -42.35 -24.71
C GLY A 49 20.75 -43.68 -25.46
N GLU A 50 21.46 -44.69 -24.92
CA GLU A 50 21.61 -46.02 -25.54
C GLU A 50 20.34 -46.89 -25.48
N GLY A 51 19.32 -46.46 -24.73
CA GLY A 51 18.12 -47.25 -24.49
C GLY A 51 18.31 -48.32 -23.41
N GLY A 52 17.27 -49.09 -23.15
CA GLY A 52 17.26 -50.07 -22.07
C GLY A 52 15.91 -50.75 -21.89
N THR A 53 15.96 -51.96 -21.33
CA THR A 53 14.77 -52.76 -20.99
C THR A 53 14.15 -52.38 -19.65
N SER A 54 14.84 -51.54 -18.88
CA SER A 54 14.35 -50.90 -17.65
C SER A 54 14.23 -49.39 -17.84
N ALA A 55 13.35 -48.74 -17.10
CA ALA A 55 13.18 -47.30 -17.15
C ALA A 55 14.40 -46.59 -16.53
N ALA A 56 15.07 -45.74 -17.32
CA ALA A 56 16.14 -44.88 -16.85
C ALA A 56 15.57 -43.51 -16.46
N SER A 57 15.99 -42.99 -15.30
CA SER A 57 15.53 -41.71 -14.76
C SER A 57 16.43 -40.56 -15.18
N TYR A 58 15.82 -39.44 -15.59
CA TYR A 58 16.50 -38.23 -16.01
C TYR A 58 15.88 -37.00 -15.35
N THR A 59 16.63 -35.90 -15.39
CA THR A 59 16.22 -34.61 -14.82
C THR A 59 15.96 -33.61 -15.94
N ALA A 60 14.90 -32.83 -15.77
CA ALA A 60 14.66 -31.63 -16.53
C ALA A 60 14.73 -30.45 -15.57
N THR A 61 15.51 -29.41 -15.88
CA THR A 61 15.59 -28.16 -15.09
C THR A 61 15.27 -26.97 -15.98
N VAL A 62 14.81 -25.87 -15.37
CA VAL A 62 14.44 -24.66 -16.09
C VAL A 62 15.14 -23.44 -15.52
N ALA A 63 15.40 -22.43 -16.37
CA ALA A 63 15.96 -21.15 -15.96
C ALA A 63 14.94 -20.33 -15.15
N ALA A 64 15.44 -19.50 -14.24
CA ALA A 64 14.62 -18.52 -13.54
C ALA A 64 13.97 -17.53 -14.54
N GLN A 65 12.77 -17.06 -14.21
CA GLN A 65 12.05 -16.04 -14.97
C GLN A 65 12.08 -14.72 -14.20
N ASN A 66 12.27 -13.61 -14.93
CA ASN A 66 12.09 -12.27 -14.38
C ASN A 66 10.60 -11.93 -14.33
N ALA A 67 10.14 -11.37 -13.21
CA ALA A 67 8.78 -10.88 -13.07
C ALA A 67 8.63 -9.44 -13.56
N SER A 68 7.44 -9.14 -14.09
CA SER A 68 6.99 -7.78 -14.39
C SER A 68 6.21 -7.20 -13.20
N ASP A 69 6.62 -6.03 -12.71
CA ASP A 69 5.81 -5.22 -11.78
C ASP A 69 4.83 -4.35 -12.59
N LYS A 70 3.57 -4.77 -12.63
CA LYS A 70 2.50 -4.11 -13.39
C LYS A 70 2.26 -2.67 -12.96
N HIS A 71 2.43 -2.35 -11.67
CA HIS A 71 2.15 -1.02 -11.13
C HIS A 71 3.26 -0.04 -11.52
N THR A 72 4.52 -0.47 -11.40
CA THR A 72 5.67 0.30 -11.89
C THR A 72 5.57 0.53 -13.40
N ILE A 73 5.15 -0.46 -14.18
CA ILE A 73 4.94 -0.30 -15.63
C ILE A 73 3.84 0.74 -15.89
N ALA A 74 2.67 0.63 -15.24
CA ALA A 74 1.57 1.58 -15.41
C ALA A 74 1.98 3.02 -15.08
N LEU A 75 2.78 3.22 -14.03
CA LEU A 75 3.32 4.53 -13.65
C LEU A 75 4.34 5.09 -14.65
N LYS A 76 5.17 4.23 -15.24
CA LYS A 76 6.16 4.63 -16.26
C LYS A 76 5.53 4.99 -17.60
N ASP A 77 4.44 4.30 -17.95
CA ASP A 77 3.68 4.50 -19.19
C ASP A 77 2.70 5.69 -19.10
N ALA A 78 2.37 6.13 -17.88
CA ALA A 78 1.54 7.31 -17.67
C ALA A 78 2.19 8.57 -18.27
N THR A 79 1.39 9.38 -18.95
CA THR A 79 1.86 10.60 -19.61
C THR A 79 2.51 11.56 -18.60
N PRO A 80 3.77 11.96 -18.80
CA PRO A 80 4.43 12.88 -17.88
C PRO A 80 3.73 14.24 -17.80
N VAL A 81 3.78 14.86 -16.63
CA VAL A 81 3.23 16.21 -16.39
C VAL A 81 4.32 17.23 -16.14
N THR A 82 4.00 18.52 -16.22
CA THR A 82 4.96 19.61 -16.04
C THR A 82 4.33 20.77 -15.28
N ASN A 83 5.03 21.27 -14.25
CA ASN A 83 4.56 22.34 -13.37
C ASN A 83 3.15 22.05 -12.80
N TYR A 84 2.94 20.80 -12.41
CA TYR A 84 1.62 20.27 -12.09
C TYR A 84 1.24 20.59 -10.64
N ASP A 85 0.29 21.51 -10.46
CA ASP A 85 -0.26 21.84 -9.15
C ASP A 85 -1.24 20.75 -8.69
N LEU A 86 -0.84 20.00 -7.67
CA LEU A 86 -1.60 18.89 -7.11
C LEU A 86 -2.90 19.34 -6.43
N SER A 87 -3.04 20.63 -6.10
CA SER A 87 -4.25 21.17 -5.48
C SER A 87 -5.33 21.55 -6.49
N THR A 88 -5.00 21.76 -7.77
CA THR A 88 -5.95 22.20 -8.81
C THR A 88 -6.33 21.09 -9.79
N HIS A 89 -6.11 19.83 -9.41
CA HIS A 89 -6.44 18.68 -10.24
C HIS A 89 -7.11 17.58 -9.44
N ASP A 90 -8.05 16.88 -10.07
CA ASP A 90 -8.63 15.66 -9.54
C ASP A 90 -7.69 14.45 -9.75
N TYR A 91 -8.03 13.32 -9.13
CA TYR A 91 -7.27 12.07 -9.23
C TYR A 91 -7.34 11.41 -10.62
N GLN A 92 -8.13 11.96 -11.54
CA GLN A 92 -8.17 11.55 -12.93
C GLN A 92 -7.27 12.42 -13.81
N GLY A 93 -6.65 13.46 -13.25
CA GLY A 93 -5.75 14.36 -13.95
C GLY A 93 -6.44 15.57 -14.57
N LYS A 94 -7.72 15.80 -14.28
CA LYS A 94 -8.49 16.92 -14.83
C LYS A 94 -8.35 18.13 -13.93
N THR A 95 -8.32 19.32 -14.54
CA THR A 95 -8.38 20.58 -13.79
C THR A 95 -9.66 20.63 -12.95
N ALA A 96 -9.49 21.00 -11.69
CA ALA A 96 -10.56 21.12 -10.70
C ALA A 96 -10.35 22.40 -9.88
N PRO A 97 -11.41 22.92 -9.21
CA PRO A 97 -11.24 23.98 -8.22
C PRO A 97 -10.20 23.59 -7.17
N MET A 98 -9.41 24.55 -6.69
CA MET A 98 -8.32 24.28 -5.76
C MET A 98 -8.84 23.66 -4.45
N ARG A 99 -8.26 22.52 -4.07
CA ARG A 99 -8.49 21.83 -2.80
C ARG A 99 -7.16 21.35 -2.23
N THR A 100 -6.86 21.74 -1.00
CA THR A 100 -5.61 21.35 -0.33
C THR A 100 -5.86 20.19 0.65
N ALA A 101 -4.80 19.46 0.98
CA ALA A 101 -4.83 18.36 1.95
C ALA A 101 -3.44 18.10 2.53
N ASN A 102 -3.33 17.12 3.43
CA ASN A 102 -2.03 16.65 3.94
C ASN A 102 -1.43 15.50 3.13
N CYS A 103 -2.23 14.82 2.31
CA CYS A 103 -1.76 13.82 1.35
C CYS A 103 -2.09 14.25 -0.08
N TYR A 104 -1.13 14.11 -0.98
CA TYR A 104 -1.33 14.28 -2.42
C TYR A 104 -0.93 13.01 -3.16
N ILE A 105 -1.78 12.59 -4.10
CA ILE A 105 -1.58 11.40 -4.92
C ILE A 105 -0.87 11.80 -6.23
N VAL A 106 0.19 11.08 -6.57
CA VAL A 106 0.95 11.25 -7.81
C VAL A 106 0.78 10.01 -8.66
N ASN A 107 0.25 10.17 -9.88
CA ASN A 107 -0.06 9.07 -10.79
C ASN A 107 0.83 8.99 -12.03
N ALA A 108 1.82 9.87 -12.17
CA ALA A 108 2.71 9.91 -13.33
C ALA A 108 4.07 10.49 -12.95
N SER A 109 5.03 10.44 -13.88
CA SER A 109 6.28 11.17 -13.74
C SER A 109 6.09 12.65 -14.10
N GLY A 110 6.99 13.52 -13.65
CA GLY A 110 6.92 14.94 -13.98
C GLY A 110 7.45 15.87 -12.90
N THR A 111 7.18 17.16 -13.11
CA THR A 111 7.44 18.23 -12.13
C THR A 111 6.13 18.67 -11.50
N TYR A 112 6.14 18.73 -10.17
CA TYR A 112 4.96 18.94 -9.33
C TYR A 112 5.16 20.13 -8.42
N ARG A 113 4.05 20.72 -8.00
CA ARG A 113 3.99 21.74 -6.96
C ARG A 113 2.77 21.54 -6.07
N LEU A 114 2.86 22.01 -4.84
CA LEU A 114 1.72 22.17 -3.94
C LEU A 114 1.84 23.51 -3.20
N PRO A 115 0.71 24.19 -2.93
CA PRO A 115 0.74 25.47 -2.24
C PRO A 115 1.04 25.27 -0.75
N LEU A 116 1.73 26.23 -0.14
CA LEU A 116 2.04 26.24 1.28
C LEU A 116 0.81 26.59 2.13
N VAL A 117 -0.11 25.64 2.23
CA VAL A 117 -1.39 25.72 2.95
C VAL A 117 -1.46 24.64 4.02
N TYR A 118 -2.01 24.98 5.19
CA TYR A 118 -2.26 24.02 6.26
C TYR A 118 -3.35 23.02 5.85
N GLY A 119 -3.00 21.75 5.64
CA GLY A 119 -3.95 20.66 5.37
C GLY A 119 -5.05 21.04 4.39
N ASN A 120 -6.32 20.90 4.79
CA ASN A 120 -7.50 21.25 3.97
C ASN A 120 -8.04 22.67 4.22
N ALA A 121 -7.21 23.62 4.64
CA ALA A 121 -7.63 24.99 4.93
C ALA A 121 -8.08 25.78 3.68
N VAL A 122 -7.74 25.33 2.46
CA VAL A 122 -8.33 25.83 1.20
C VAL A 122 -9.17 24.76 0.52
N ASP A 123 -10.44 25.08 0.24
CA ASP A 123 -11.35 24.25 -0.56
C ASP A 123 -12.36 25.13 -1.31
N TYR A 124 -12.16 25.30 -2.62
CA TYR A 124 -13.06 26.06 -3.50
C TYR A 124 -14.31 25.28 -3.94
N VAL A 125 -14.38 23.96 -3.70
CA VAL A 125 -15.62 23.20 -3.87
C VAL A 125 -16.56 23.48 -2.70
N LYS A 126 -16.01 23.49 -1.47
CA LYS A 126 -16.78 23.73 -0.24
C LYS A 126 -17.09 25.22 -0.04
N VAL A 127 -16.16 26.12 -0.38
CA VAL A 127 -16.29 27.56 -0.18
C VAL A 127 -15.94 28.32 -1.49
N PRO A 128 -16.80 28.30 -2.52
CA PRO A 128 -16.47 28.81 -3.86
C PRO A 128 -16.08 30.30 -3.91
N GLY A 129 -16.59 31.12 -2.99
CA GLY A 129 -16.35 32.56 -3.01
C GLY A 129 -14.95 32.97 -2.54
N THR A 130 -14.38 32.27 -1.57
CA THR A 130 -13.09 32.67 -0.94
C THR A 130 -12.04 31.56 -0.92
N GLY A 131 -12.46 30.31 -1.12
CA GLY A 131 -11.64 29.12 -0.87
C GLY A 131 -11.30 28.88 0.60
N LYS A 132 -11.51 29.84 1.51
CA LYS A 132 -11.10 29.72 2.92
C LYS A 132 -12.02 28.76 3.67
N ASN A 133 -11.58 27.52 3.84
CA ASN A 133 -12.27 26.50 4.61
C ASN A 133 -12.01 26.69 6.11
N THR A 134 -12.55 27.77 6.69
CA THR A 134 -12.35 28.13 8.10
C THR A 134 -12.71 27.00 9.07
N SER A 135 -13.71 26.17 8.74
CA SER A 135 -14.12 25.02 9.55
C SER A 135 -13.02 23.96 9.77
N ALA A 136 -11.96 23.96 8.94
CA ALA A 136 -10.82 23.06 9.09
C ALA A 136 -9.82 23.50 10.17
N TYR A 137 -9.74 24.80 10.48
CA TYR A 137 -8.77 25.38 11.40
C TYR A 137 -9.37 26.30 12.48
N ILE A 138 -10.69 26.48 12.48
CA ILE A 138 -11.48 27.08 13.56
C ILE A 138 -12.66 26.14 13.81
N ALA A 139 -12.65 25.43 14.94
CA ALA A 139 -13.75 24.55 15.30
C ALA A 139 -15.01 25.36 15.58
N GLY A 140 -16.16 24.86 15.11
CA GLY A 140 -17.48 25.41 15.46
C GLY A 140 -17.97 24.96 16.82
N ALA A 141 -17.34 23.94 17.41
CA ALA A 141 -17.59 23.49 18.77
C ALA A 141 -16.74 24.24 19.81
N SER A 142 -17.16 24.19 21.07
CA SER A 142 -16.46 24.78 22.22
C SER A 142 -16.42 23.81 23.39
N GLY A 143 -15.36 23.87 24.20
CA GLY A 143 -15.22 23.07 25.41
C GLY A 143 -13.78 23.03 25.92
N SER A 144 -13.57 22.53 27.14
CA SER A 144 -12.23 22.43 27.75
C SER A 144 -11.26 21.53 27.00
N ASN A 145 -11.78 20.58 26.22
CA ASN A 145 -11.04 19.60 25.43
C ASN A 145 -11.16 19.84 23.91
N ILE A 146 -11.59 21.05 23.51
CA ILE A 146 -11.72 21.43 22.11
C ILE A 146 -10.63 22.44 21.77
N LEU A 147 -9.82 22.12 20.76
CA LEU A 147 -8.83 23.04 20.21
C LEU A 147 -9.52 23.95 19.19
N SER A 148 -9.58 25.25 19.48
CA SER A 148 -10.12 26.27 18.56
C SER A 148 -9.57 27.66 18.89
N PRO A 149 -8.91 28.36 17.94
CA PRO A 149 -8.43 27.86 16.65
C PRO A 149 -7.42 26.72 16.80
N PHE A 150 -7.19 25.98 15.72
CA PHE A 150 -6.07 25.05 15.62
C PHE A 150 -4.73 25.79 15.56
N ILE A 151 -3.64 25.13 15.92
CA ILE A 151 -2.33 25.75 16.12
C ILE A 151 -1.28 25.31 15.09
N ASN A 152 -0.33 26.19 14.80
CA ASN A 152 0.81 25.92 13.91
C ASN A 152 2.02 25.33 14.66
N HIS A 153 3.16 25.18 13.97
CA HIS A 153 4.43 24.68 14.53
C HIS A 153 4.94 25.45 15.75
N ARG A 154 4.51 26.71 15.95
CA ARG A 154 4.89 27.57 17.08
C ARG A 154 3.91 27.51 18.24
N GLY A 155 2.84 26.72 18.13
CA GLY A 155 1.73 26.70 19.08
C GLY A 155 0.83 27.93 19.00
N SER A 156 0.98 28.74 17.95
CA SER A 156 0.15 29.93 17.72
C SER A 156 -1.11 29.57 16.95
N ALA A 157 -2.23 30.22 17.28
CA ALA A 157 -3.49 30.06 16.57
C ALA A 157 -3.34 30.39 15.07
N ILE A 158 -3.90 29.53 14.22
CA ILE A 158 -3.93 29.73 12.77
C ILE A 158 -5.07 30.69 12.44
N THR A 159 -4.75 31.78 11.76
CA THR A 159 -5.72 32.83 11.39
C THR A 159 -5.95 32.91 9.87
N ASP A 160 -5.01 32.38 9.07
CA ASP A 160 -5.11 32.33 7.62
C ASP A 160 -4.68 30.95 7.09
N PRO A 161 -5.31 30.43 6.03
CA PRO A 161 -4.95 29.12 5.47
C PRO A 161 -3.50 29.02 4.97
N TYR A 162 -2.94 30.13 4.46
CA TYR A 162 -1.60 30.14 3.90
C TYR A 162 -0.57 30.32 5.01
N ILE A 163 0.43 29.43 5.04
CA ILE A 163 1.43 29.36 6.11
C ILE A 163 2.13 30.71 6.29
N TYR A 164 2.54 31.32 5.18
CA TYR A 164 3.28 32.59 5.13
C TYR A 164 2.47 33.84 5.53
N ASN A 165 1.15 33.74 5.65
CA ASN A 165 0.29 34.82 6.13
C ASN A 165 0.12 34.81 7.66
N ASN A 166 0.65 33.80 8.36
CA ASN A 166 0.56 33.70 9.81
C ASN A 166 1.78 34.36 10.47
N ALA A 167 1.56 34.99 11.63
CA ALA A 167 2.61 35.75 12.30
C ALA A 167 3.86 34.91 12.59
N ASN A 168 5.03 35.43 12.20
CA ASN A 168 6.33 34.79 12.38
C ASN A 168 6.43 33.39 11.74
N CYS A 169 5.70 33.16 10.65
CA CYS A 169 5.78 31.94 9.84
C CYS A 169 6.35 32.30 8.47
N THR A 170 7.66 32.43 8.35
CA THR A 170 8.33 32.75 7.08
C THR A 170 8.99 31.50 6.49
N PRO A 171 8.47 30.95 5.38
CA PRO A 171 9.14 29.88 4.65
C PRO A 171 10.53 30.30 4.18
N ASP A 172 11.51 29.42 4.33
CA ASP A 172 12.88 29.64 3.88
C ASP A 172 13.36 28.53 2.93
N ASN A 173 13.00 27.28 3.23
CA ASN A 173 13.40 26.13 2.44
C ASN A 173 12.31 25.05 2.37
N CYS A 174 12.38 24.17 1.38
CA CYS A 174 11.65 22.91 1.37
C CYS A 174 12.61 21.73 1.20
N THR A 175 12.34 20.63 1.90
CA THR A 175 13.19 19.44 1.88
C THR A 175 12.39 18.15 1.84
N LEU A 176 13.02 17.09 1.33
CA LEU A 176 12.61 15.72 1.63
C LEU A 176 12.86 15.46 3.13
N VAL A 177 11.94 14.77 3.79
CA VAL A 177 12.11 14.24 5.15
C VAL A 177 12.50 12.76 5.08
N TRP A 178 11.69 11.96 4.39
CA TRP A 178 11.98 10.56 4.10
C TRP A 178 11.22 10.09 2.86
N GLN A 179 11.68 9.01 2.23
CA GLN A 179 10.96 8.26 1.19
C GLN A 179 11.21 6.77 1.34
N ASP A 180 10.26 5.91 0.99
CA ASP A 180 10.38 4.45 1.15
C ASP A 180 10.90 3.74 -0.11
N GLU A 181 11.41 4.51 -1.05
CA GLU A 181 11.77 4.11 -2.39
C GLU A 181 12.87 5.07 -2.93
N PRO A 182 13.98 4.56 -3.50
CA PRO A 182 15.13 5.40 -3.83
C PRO A 182 14.84 6.36 -4.98
N ASN A 183 15.07 7.66 -4.75
CA ASN A 183 14.81 8.71 -5.75
C ASN A 183 13.35 8.75 -6.24
N LEU A 184 12.41 8.38 -5.37
CA LEU A 184 10.97 8.51 -5.64
C LEU A 184 10.60 9.97 -5.88
N VAL A 185 11.06 10.85 -4.98
CA VAL A 185 10.95 12.30 -5.08
C VAL A 185 12.34 12.93 -5.05
N THR A 186 12.60 13.88 -5.94
CA THR A 186 13.87 14.60 -6.08
C THR A 186 13.63 16.09 -6.32
N ASN A 187 14.67 16.91 -6.28
CA ASN A 187 14.60 18.37 -6.52
C ASN A 187 13.53 19.06 -5.66
N VAL A 188 13.43 18.69 -4.38
CA VAL A 188 12.50 19.35 -3.45
C VAL A 188 13.03 20.76 -3.19
N ALA A 189 12.21 21.77 -3.46
CA ALA A 189 12.60 23.18 -3.33
C ALA A 189 11.42 24.07 -2.99
N LEU A 190 11.71 25.23 -2.40
CA LEU A 190 10.76 26.32 -2.24
C LEU A 190 10.72 27.13 -3.55
N SER A 191 9.51 27.46 -4.04
CA SER A 191 9.35 28.29 -5.22
C SER A 191 9.91 29.70 -5.02
N SER A 192 10.30 30.36 -6.11
CA SER A 192 10.90 31.70 -6.05
C SER A 192 10.03 32.79 -5.40
N ASP A 193 8.70 32.61 -5.40
CA ASP A 193 7.75 33.50 -4.72
C ASP A 193 7.48 33.11 -3.26
N GLY A 194 8.06 32.01 -2.78
CA GLY A 194 7.89 31.51 -1.41
C GLY A 194 6.51 30.92 -1.11
N HIS A 195 5.70 30.61 -2.13
CA HIS A 195 4.31 30.18 -1.95
C HIS A 195 4.03 28.72 -2.27
N PHE A 196 4.97 28.01 -2.89
CA PHE A 196 4.82 26.60 -3.30
C PHE A 196 6.03 25.77 -2.89
N LEU A 197 5.75 24.52 -2.52
CA LEU A 197 6.75 23.46 -2.48
C LEU A 197 6.76 22.76 -3.84
N GLU A 198 7.93 22.66 -4.46
CA GLU A 198 8.14 22.05 -5.78
C GLU A 198 8.96 20.76 -5.63
N PHE A 199 8.70 19.78 -6.50
CA PHE A 199 9.48 18.54 -6.56
C PHE A 199 9.36 17.82 -7.91
N THR A 200 10.23 16.83 -8.15
CA THR A 200 10.27 16.01 -9.36
C THR A 200 10.08 14.52 -9.04
N VAL A 201 9.26 13.84 -9.83
CA VAL A 201 9.16 12.37 -9.88
C VAL A 201 9.72 11.90 -11.21
N GLY A 202 10.86 11.20 -11.18
CA GLY A 202 11.58 10.80 -12.38
C GLY A 202 10.96 9.59 -13.07
N GLN A 203 10.80 9.61 -14.40
CA GLN A 203 10.21 8.48 -15.14
C GLN A 203 11.03 7.19 -15.00
N ALA A 204 12.36 7.27 -14.92
CA ALA A 204 13.19 6.08 -14.74
C ALA A 204 13.02 5.45 -13.34
N THR A 205 12.78 6.28 -12.33
CA THR A 205 12.74 5.91 -10.92
C THR A 205 11.32 5.72 -10.39
N ILE A 206 10.27 6.15 -11.09
CA ILE A 206 8.88 6.05 -10.60
C ILE A 206 8.43 4.60 -10.36
N HIS A 207 7.73 4.42 -9.24
CA HIS A 207 7.18 3.18 -8.69
C HIS A 207 6.20 3.51 -7.56
N GLN A 208 5.40 2.53 -7.13
CA GLN A 208 4.54 2.72 -5.97
C GLN A 208 5.39 3.00 -4.72
N GLY A 209 5.09 4.09 -4.03
CA GLY A 209 5.89 4.52 -2.89
C GLY A 209 5.32 5.73 -2.17
N ASN A 210 5.96 6.06 -1.07
CA ASN A 210 5.60 7.14 -0.16
C ASN A 210 6.80 8.04 0.09
N ALA A 211 6.56 9.34 0.13
CA ALA A 211 7.52 10.32 0.60
C ALA A 211 6.86 11.33 1.54
N VAL A 212 7.65 11.90 2.45
CA VAL A 212 7.27 13.07 3.23
C VAL A 212 8.16 14.22 2.82
N VAL A 213 7.55 15.34 2.43
CA VAL A 213 8.22 16.59 2.09
C VAL A 213 7.78 17.67 3.07
N ALA A 214 8.63 18.63 3.36
CA ALA A 214 8.39 19.64 4.38
C ALA A 214 8.85 21.02 3.94
N VAL A 215 8.19 22.05 4.48
CA VAL A 215 8.67 23.44 4.46
C VAL A 215 9.26 23.79 5.82
N SER A 216 10.38 24.50 5.83
CA SER A 216 11.08 24.92 7.03
C SER A 216 11.37 26.42 7.03
N ASP A 217 11.56 26.97 8.24
CA ASP A 217 12.06 28.32 8.43
C ASP A 217 13.60 28.38 8.28
N ALA A 218 14.17 29.58 8.40
CA ALA A 218 15.61 29.83 8.29
C ALA A 218 16.46 29.17 9.39
N SER A 219 15.82 28.63 10.44
CA SER A 219 16.48 27.84 11.47
C SER A 219 16.40 26.33 11.20
N ASN A 220 15.94 25.93 10.01
CA ASN A 220 15.63 24.55 9.62
C ASN A 220 14.55 23.89 10.49
N THR A 221 13.69 24.68 11.14
CA THR A 221 12.55 24.13 11.88
C THR A 221 11.44 23.82 10.88
N VAL A 222 10.96 22.57 10.85
CA VAL A 222 9.82 22.20 10.02
C VAL A 222 8.57 22.96 10.47
N MET A 223 8.00 23.73 9.56
CA MET A 223 6.79 24.51 9.79
C MET A 223 5.53 23.71 9.44
N TRP A 224 5.63 22.85 8.43
CA TRP A 224 4.60 21.91 7.99
C TRP A 224 5.18 20.85 7.04
N SER A 225 4.50 19.73 6.91
CA SER A 225 4.89 18.60 6.05
C SER A 225 3.67 17.95 5.41
N TRP A 226 3.91 17.33 4.26
CA TRP A 226 2.91 16.66 3.43
C TRP A 226 3.38 15.26 3.05
N HIS A 227 2.41 14.34 2.94
CA HIS A 227 2.59 13.01 2.40
C HIS A 227 2.38 13.02 0.89
N ILE A 228 3.38 12.57 0.15
CA ILE A 228 3.29 12.30 -1.29
C ILE A 228 3.13 10.79 -1.46
N TRP A 229 2.00 10.38 -2.03
CA TRP A 229 1.72 8.98 -2.33
C TRP A 229 1.77 8.74 -3.83
N VAL A 230 2.84 8.10 -4.30
CA VAL A 230 3.02 7.74 -5.71
C VAL A 230 2.34 6.39 -5.93
N THR A 231 1.32 6.36 -6.79
CA THR A 231 0.55 5.15 -7.05
C THR A 231 -0.22 5.26 -8.36
N ASP A 232 -0.48 4.13 -9.02
CA ASP A 232 -1.41 4.03 -10.15
C ASP A 232 -2.88 3.95 -9.69
N TYR A 233 -3.13 3.85 -8.38
CA TYR A 233 -4.45 3.95 -7.77
C TYR A 233 -5.06 5.35 -7.97
N LYS A 234 -6.31 5.37 -8.45
CA LYS A 234 -7.09 6.60 -8.69
C LYS A 234 -8.42 6.51 -7.93
N PRO A 235 -8.51 7.08 -6.72
CA PRO A 235 -9.74 7.02 -5.94
C PRO A 235 -10.88 7.81 -6.60
N GLY A 236 -12.11 7.44 -6.28
CA GLY A 236 -13.33 8.06 -6.81
C GLY A 236 -14.44 7.05 -7.12
N THR A 237 -15.62 7.53 -7.48
CA THR A 237 -16.82 6.68 -7.65
C THR A 237 -17.19 6.35 -9.09
N THR A 238 -16.77 7.16 -10.06
CA THR A 238 -17.13 6.99 -11.48
C THR A 238 -15.95 7.27 -12.38
N GLY A 239 -15.77 6.45 -13.42
CA GLY A 239 -14.71 6.63 -14.41
C GLY A 239 -13.29 6.36 -13.92
N THR A 240 -13.14 5.71 -12.75
CA THR A 240 -11.83 5.29 -12.22
C THR A 240 -11.61 3.80 -12.44
N THR A 241 -10.35 3.39 -12.59
CA THR A 241 -9.95 1.98 -12.70
C THR A 241 -9.95 1.26 -11.34
N THR A 242 -10.03 2.03 -10.25
CA THR A 242 -9.97 1.54 -8.87
C THR A 242 -11.04 2.27 -8.03
N PRO A 243 -12.34 2.00 -8.28
CA PRO A 243 -13.43 2.74 -7.65
C PRO A 243 -13.53 2.46 -6.15
N ASP A 244 -13.92 3.49 -5.41
CA ASP A 244 -14.23 3.40 -3.99
C ASP A 244 -15.36 2.39 -3.73
N LYS A 245 -15.36 1.77 -2.56
CA LYS A 245 -16.39 0.80 -2.15
C LYS A 245 -17.39 1.44 -1.21
N GLU A 246 -18.67 1.36 -1.56
CA GLU A 246 -19.74 1.71 -0.63
C GLU A 246 -19.93 0.56 0.36
N ILE A 247 -19.81 0.84 1.66
CA ILE A 247 -20.15 -0.08 2.74
C ILE A 247 -21.36 0.44 3.51
N THR A 248 -22.14 -0.47 4.08
CA THR A 248 -23.25 -0.18 4.97
C THR A 248 -22.92 -0.68 6.36
N ASN A 249 -22.96 0.21 7.34
CA ASN A 249 -22.70 -0.18 8.73
C ASN A 249 -23.94 -0.83 9.38
N TYR A 250 -23.81 -1.32 10.61
CA TYR A 250 -24.89 -2.03 11.30
C TYR A 250 -26.14 -1.16 11.49
N GLN A 251 -25.96 0.15 11.67
CA GLN A 251 -27.04 1.11 11.82
C GLN A 251 -27.71 1.50 10.50
N GLY A 252 -27.27 0.96 9.35
CA GLY A 252 -27.82 1.24 8.03
C GLY A 252 -27.26 2.49 7.35
N TYR A 253 -26.23 3.13 7.90
CA TYR A 253 -25.54 4.26 7.28
C TYR A 253 -24.56 3.78 6.22
N LYS A 254 -24.45 4.54 5.14
CA LYS A 254 -23.61 4.21 3.99
C LYS A 254 -22.38 5.11 3.95
N TYR A 255 -21.23 4.51 3.66
CA TYR A 255 -19.95 5.20 3.56
C TYR A 255 -19.20 4.72 2.33
N LYS A 256 -18.54 5.62 1.62
CA LYS A 256 -17.70 5.27 0.47
C LYS A 256 -16.24 5.33 0.89
N LEU A 257 -15.58 4.19 0.91
CA LEU A 257 -14.21 4.03 1.36
C LEU A 257 -13.26 3.86 0.17
N MET A 258 -12.06 4.39 0.30
CA MET A 258 -10.94 3.90 -0.51
C MET A 258 -10.76 2.40 -0.31
N THR A 259 -10.39 1.70 -1.38
CA THR A 259 -10.25 0.23 -1.33
C THR A 259 -8.95 -0.22 -0.69
N VAL A 260 -7.98 0.69 -0.59
CA VAL A 260 -6.68 0.48 0.04
C VAL A 260 -6.47 1.47 1.18
N ASN A 261 -5.53 1.12 2.07
CA ASN A 261 -5.12 2.03 3.13
C ASN A 261 -4.29 3.19 2.53
N LEU A 262 -4.25 4.33 3.22
CA LEU A 262 -3.47 5.48 2.79
C LEU A 262 -1.98 5.13 2.69
N GLY A 263 -1.37 5.47 1.55
CA GLY A 263 0.03 5.14 1.27
C GLY A 263 0.28 3.67 0.90
N TRP A 264 -0.74 2.96 0.41
CA TRP A 264 -0.62 1.56 0.01
C TRP A 264 0.40 1.38 -1.13
N CYS A 265 1.26 0.39 -0.96
CA CYS A 265 2.14 -0.15 -1.99
C CYS A 265 1.85 -1.65 -2.08
N ASP A 266 1.55 -2.13 -3.28
CA ASP A 266 1.30 -3.54 -3.51
C ASP A 266 2.55 -4.36 -3.23
N GLY A 267 2.34 -5.55 -2.64
CA GLY A 267 3.43 -6.48 -2.43
C GLY A 267 3.92 -6.95 -3.80
N LYS A 268 5.23 -7.21 -3.92
CA LYS A 268 5.83 -7.66 -5.18
C LYS A 268 5.05 -8.84 -5.75
N GLU A 269 4.27 -8.59 -6.80
CA GLU A 269 3.55 -9.61 -7.55
C GLU A 269 4.50 -10.18 -8.59
N THR A 270 4.98 -11.38 -8.35
CA THR A 270 5.91 -12.05 -9.25
C THR A 270 5.13 -13.04 -10.09
N THR A 271 4.66 -12.58 -11.25
CA THR A 271 3.92 -13.40 -12.21
C THR A 271 4.90 -14.14 -13.12
N TYR A 272 4.83 -15.47 -13.07
CA TYR A 272 5.52 -16.40 -13.94
C TYR A 272 4.52 -16.84 -15.01
N VAL A 273 4.70 -16.42 -16.27
CA VAL A 273 3.84 -16.88 -17.36
C VAL A 273 4.15 -18.34 -17.72
N GLU A 274 3.13 -19.07 -18.19
CA GLU A 274 3.32 -20.45 -18.63
C GLU A 274 4.35 -20.52 -19.78
N ARG A 275 5.22 -21.54 -19.73
CA ARG A 275 6.12 -21.90 -20.83
C ARG A 275 5.97 -23.38 -21.11
N THR A 276 5.85 -23.74 -22.39
CA THR A 276 5.63 -25.12 -22.82
C THR A 276 6.56 -25.46 -23.97
N VAL A 277 7.12 -26.68 -23.95
CA VAL A 277 7.83 -27.27 -25.10
C VAL A 277 7.42 -28.74 -25.23
N GLN A 278 7.16 -29.18 -26.45
CA GLN A 278 7.00 -30.59 -26.79
C GLN A 278 8.36 -31.21 -27.05
N VAL A 279 8.59 -32.41 -26.52
CA VAL A 279 9.83 -33.17 -26.72
C VAL A 279 9.46 -34.51 -27.36
N ARG A 280 9.94 -34.73 -28.59
CA ARG A 280 9.71 -35.98 -29.33
C ARG A 280 10.95 -36.84 -29.25
N PHE A 281 10.81 -37.99 -28.61
CA PHE A 281 11.81 -39.06 -28.59
C PHE A 281 11.71 -39.86 -29.88
N LYS A 282 12.84 -40.14 -30.51
CA LYS A 282 12.98 -40.96 -31.71
C LYS A 282 13.97 -42.07 -31.46
N GLN A 283 13.57 -43.31 -31.69
CA GLN A 283 14.52 -44.41 -31.75
C GLN A 283 15.45 -44.25 -32.97
N LYS A 284 16.74 -44.46 -32.77
CA LYS A 284 17.72 -44.48 -33.85
C LYS A 284 17.65 -45.83 -34.56
N PRO A 285 17.58 -45.85 -35.89
CA PRO A 285 17.75 -47.09 -36.65
C PRO A 285 19.07 -47.76 -36.28
N THR A 286 19.02 -49.07 -36.04
CA THR A 286 20.20 -49.90 -35.78
C THR A 286 20.19 -51.10 -36.73
N ALA A 287 21.31 -51.81 -36.84
CA ALA A 287 21.41 -52.96 -37.74
C ALA A 287 20.33 -54.01 -37.39
N GLY A 288 19.38 -54.24 -38.30
CA GLY A 288 18.24 -55.15 -38.09
C GLY A 288 16.99 -54.50 -37.49
N TYR A 289 16.99 -53.18 -37.24
CA TYR A 289 15.85 -52.42 -36.75
C TYR A 289 15.69 -51.10 -37.54
N THR A 290 14.73 -51.10 -38.47
CA THR A 290 14.44 -49.96 -39.36
C THR A 290 13.38 -48.98 -38.83
N PRO A 291 12.32 -49.39 -38.09
CA PRO A 291 11.31 -48.45 -37.62
C PRO A 291 11.89 -47.45 -36.61
N ALA A 292 11.71 -46.15 -36.80
CA ALA A 292 12.04 -45.16 -35.77
C ALA A 292 10.75 -44.85 -34.99
N ALA A 293 10.41 -45.68 -34.01
CA ALA A 293 9.26 -45.39 -33.17
C ALA A 293 9.46 -44.05 -32.46
N THR A 294 8.39 -43.26 -32.37
CA THR A 294 8.43 -41.95 -31.75
C THR A 294 7.44 -41.85 -30.60
N GLN A 295 7.84 -41.16 -29.54
CA GLN A 295 6.95 -40.80 -28.43
C GLN A 295 7.15 -39.33 -28.08
N THR A 296 6.06 -38.58 -27.96
CA THR A 296 6.10 -37.17 -27.57
C THR A 296 5.65 -37.00 -26.13
N ILE A 297 6.37 -36.16 -25.39
CA ILE A 297 5.94 -35.64 -24.09
C ILE A 297 5.83 -34.12 -24.15
N THR A 298 5.07 -33.55 -23.22
CA THR A 298 5.00 -32.10 -23.03
C THR A 298 5.74 -31.73 -21.75
N VAL A 299 6.74 -30.86 -21.84
CA VAL A 299 7.36 -30.21 -20.68
C VAL A 299 6.68 -28.85 -20.52
N LYS A 300 5.92 -28.72 -19.43
CA LYS A 300 5.14 -27.52 -19.12
C LYS A 300 5.55 -26.96 -17.77
N GLN A 301 6.09 -25.74 -17.75
CA GLN A 301 6.17 -24.91 -16.56
C GLN A 301 4.87 -24.13 -16.44
N LYS A 302 3.99 -24.54 -15.52
CA LYS A 302 2.72 -23.86 -15.29
C LYS A 302 2.95 -22.41 -14.87
N ALA A 303 2.01 -21.54 -15.24
CA ALA A 303 1.98 -20.20 -14.69
C ALA A 303 1.90 -20.24 -13.16
N HIS A 304 2.57 -19.30 -12.50
CA HIS A 304 2.54 -19.16 -11.05
C HIS A 304 2.58 -17.68 -10.68
N THR A 305 1.90 -17.28 -9.62
CA THR A 305 1.99 -15.92 -9.10
C THR A 305 2.37 -16.01 -7.64
N ILE A 306 3.48 -15.37 -7.26
CA ILE A 306 3.82 -15.16 -5.85
C ILE A 306 3.40 -13.72 -5.53
N THR A 307 2.45 -13.56 -4.61
CA THR A 307 2.00 -12.25 -4.12
C THR A 307 2.49 -12.09 -2.70
N ALA A 308 3.48 -11.22 -2.49
CA ALA A 308 3.78 -10.74 -1.14
C ALA A 308 2.60 -9.90 -0.62
N LEU A 309 2.42 -9.85 0.69
CA LEU A 309 1.47 -8.88 1.25
C LEU A 309 1.99 -7.46 0.99
N GLY A 310 1.10 -6.56 0.56
CA GLY A 310 1.43 -5.15 0.43
C GLY A 310 1.67 -4.48 1.79
N ASN A 311 1.99 -3.19 1.75
CA ASN A 311 2.24 -2.39 2.94
C ASN A 311 1.61 -1.01 2.81
N SER A 312 1.43 -0.32 3.92
CA SER A 312 0.93 1.05 3.96
C SER A 312 1.71 1.87 4.98
N THR A 313 1.55 3.19 4.91
CA THR A 313 2.01 4.09 5.97
C THR A 313 1.20 3.93 7.27
N TYR A 314 1.78 4.37 8.39
CA TYR A 314 1.15 4.35 9.71
C TYR A 314 1.08 5.75 10.31
N TYR A 315 0.05 6.01 11.11
CA TYR A 315 -0.21 7.31 11.73
C TYR A 315 -0.44 7.13 13.22
N GLN A 316 0.03 8.09 14.02
CA GLN A 316 -0.39 8.24 15.41
C GLN A 316 -1.63 9.13 15.46
N TRP A 317 -2.56 8.84 16.37
CA TRP A 317 -3.85 9.52 16.42
C TRP A 317 -3.68 11.03 16.61
N GLY A 318 -4.38 11.81 15.78
CA GLY A 318 -4.32 13.27 15.78
C GLY A 318 -3.15 13.90 15.01
N ARG A 319 -2.26 13.09 14.41
CA ARG A 319 -1.19 13.58 13.51
C ARG A 319 -1.55 13.42 12.04
N LYS A 320 -0.98 14.30 11.21
CA LYS A 320 -1.02 14.21 9.74
C LYS A 320 0.15 13.43 9.14
N ASP A 321 1.19 13.18 9.91
CA ASP A 321 2.48 12.73 9.42
C ASP A 321 2.59 11.19 9.40
N PRO A 322 2.86 10.58 8.22
CA PRO A 322 3.04 9.14 8.13
C PRO A 322 4.42 8.67 8.61
N PHE A 323 4.43 7.44 9.11
CA PHE A 323 5.63 6.62 9.30
C PHE A 323 5.74 5.56 8.22
N VAL A 324 6.99 5.22 7.89
CA VAL A 324 7.36 4.19 6.90
C VAL A 324 6.58 2.88 7.09
N GLY A 325 6.30 2.21 5.99
CA GLY A 325 5.62 0.92 5.96
C GLY A 325 6.36 -0.21 6.69
N VAL A 326 5.67 -1.34 6.80
CA VAL A 326 6.12 -2.55 7.49
C VAL A 326 5.98 -3.72 6.53
N LEU A 327 6.83 -4.73 6.67
CA LEU A 327 6.83 -5.97 5.90
C LEU A 327 6.62 -7.17 6.83
N GLU A 328 6.00 -8.21 6.30
CA GLU A 328 5.87 -9.48 7.01
C GLU A 328 7.27 -10.07 7.28
N ASN A 329 7.45 -10.67 8.46
CA ASN A 329 8.69 -11.35 8.76
C ASN A 329 8.71 -12.72 8.05
N PRO A 330 9.72 -13.04 7.20
CA PRO A 330 9.78 -14.29 6.47
C PRO A 330 9.76 -15.56 7.34
N ASN A 331 10.16 -15.44 8.62
CA ASN A 331 10.14 -16.56 9.57
C ASN A 331 8.79 -16.76 10.28
N GLY A 332 7.77 -15.96 9.94
CA GLY A 332 6.46 -16.03 10.58
C GLY A 332 6.40 -15.48 12.00
N SER A 333 7.42 -14.74 12.47
CA SER A 333 7.43 -14.04 13.76
C SER A 333 6.29 -13.02 13.88
N SER A 334 5.85 -12.74 15.11
CA SER A 334 4.97 -11.58 15.39
C SER A 334 5.72 -10.26 15.34
N TYR A 335 7.05 -10.26 15.41
CA TYR A 335 7.88 -9.08 15.17
C TYR A 335 8.11 -8.91 13.67
N SER A 336 7.49 -7.89 13.10
CA SER A 336 7.56 -7.57 11.68
C SER A 336 8.84 -6.81 11.34
N ILE A 337 9.06 -6.53 10.06
CA ILE A 337 10.28 -5.89 9.56
C ILE A 337 9.91 -4.47 9.09
N ASN A 338 10.73 -3.45 9.38
CA ASN A 338 10.50 -2.14 8.78
C ASN A 338 10.82 -2.19 7.28
N LYS A 339 9.96 -1.61 6.44
CA LYS A 339 10.30 -1.40 5.03
C LYS A 339 11.55 -0.51 4.97
N THR A 340 12.44 -0.79 4.03
CA THR A 340 13.61 0.07 3.78
C THR A 340 13.14 1.48 3.41
N TRP A 341 13.83 2.49 3.94
CA TRP A 341 13.56 3.89 3.61
C TRP A 341 14.86 4.67 3.47
N TYR A 342 14.74 5.90 2.96
CA TYR A 342 15.83 6.79 2.65
C TYR A 342 15.56 8.14 3.28
N ASP A 343 16.55 8.70 3.96
CA ASP A 343 16.47 10.03 4.56
C ASP A 343 16.72 11.15 3.52
N ALA A 344 16.70 12.40 3.98
CA ALA A 344 16.97 13.58 3.15
C ALA A 344 18.35 13.57 2.48
N SER A 345 19.34 12.88 3.06
CA SER A 345 20.69 12.75 2.50
C SER A 345 20.79 11.64 1.45
N GLY A 346 19.75 10.81 1.32
CA GLY A 346 19.74 9.60 0.51
C GLY A 346 20.36 8.39 1.22
N ALA A 347 20.62 8.47 2.52
CA ALA A 347 21.13 7.34 3.29
C ALA A 347 20.07 6.25 3.39
N THR A 348 20.48 5.00 3.16
CA THR A 348 19.60 3.84 3.21
C THR A 348 19.44 3.33 4.64
N HIS A 349 18.20 3.17 5.09
CA HIS A 349 17.84 2.63 6.40
C HIS A 349 17.06 1.33 6.22
N THR A 350 17.73 0.19 6.40
CA THR A 350 17.14 -1.15 6.21
C THR A 350 16.70 -1.76 7.53
N ASN A 351 15.41 -2.15 7.61
CA ASN A 351 14.78 -2.65 8.84
C ASN A 351 14.95 -1.70 10.05
N GLU A 352 15.25 -0.42 9.80
CA GLU A 352 15.44 0.56 10.84
C GLU A 352 14.09 1.17 11.24
N ARG A 353 13.91 1.36 12.54
CA ARG A 353 12.72 2.02 13.08
C ARG A 353 12.83 3.54 12.90
N PRO A 354 11.70 4.24 12.76
CA PRO A 354 11.70 5.69 12.94
C PRO A 354 12.33 6.06 14.29
N ALA A 355 12.95 7.25 14.35
CA ALA A 355 13.41 7.81 15.61
C ALA A 355 12.24 7.93 16.59
N THR A 356 12.51 7.74 17.89
CA THR A 356 11.49 7.87 18.93
C THR A 356 11.85 9.01 19.89
N SER A 357 10.83 9.68 20.43
CA SER A 357 11.00 10.67 21.48
C SER A 357 9.76 10.76 22.35
N SER A 358 9.93 11.13 23.61
CA SER A 358 8.81 11.42 24.51
C SER A 358 8.32 12.83 24.29
N PHE A 359 7.23 13.00 23.55
CA PHE A 359 6.65 14.32 23.34
C PHE A 359 5.95 14.82 24.62
N PRO A 360 6.05 16.11 24.95
CA PRO A 360 5.26 16.71 26.02
C PRO A 360 3.76 16.65 25.70
N TYR A 361 2.90 16.85 26.70
CA TYR A 361 1.45 16.84 26.53
C TYR A 361 0.90 18.16 25.93
N TYR A 362 -0.39 18.17 25.62
CA TYR A 362 -1.17 19.35 25.21
C TYR A 362 -0.65 19.97 23.91
N ASP A 363 -0.65 21.30 23.80
CA ASP A 363 -0.20 22.05 22.62
C ASP A 363 1.25 21.74 22.26
N ALA A 364 2.09 21.45 23.27
CA ALA A 364 3.48 21.08 23.07
C ALA A 364 3.63 19.72 22.36
N CYS A 365 2.67 18.79 22.51
CA CYS A 365 2.66 17.56 21.72
C CYS A 365 2.45 17.85 20.23
N ILE A 366 1.49 18.73 19.94
CA ILE A 366 1.09 19.06 18.56
C ILE A 366 2.26 19.75 17.85
N THR A 367 2.89 20.73 18.50
CA THR A 367 4.06 21.42 17.97
C THR A 367 5.26 20.49 17.78
N SER A 368 5.51 19.57 18.72
CA SER A 368 6.54 18.52 18.57
C SER A 368 6.26 17.63 17.36
N GLY A 369 5.00 17.23 17.16
CA GLY A 369 4.59 16.42 16.02
C GLY A 369 4.73 17.15 14.67
N ILE A 370 4.43 18.44 14.62
CA ILE A 370 4.59 19.26 13.39
C ILE A 370 6.07 19.47 13.06
N THR A 371 6.88 19.79 14.06
CA THR A 371 8.32 20.10 13.88
C THR A 371 9.19 18.86 13.67
N GLN A 372 8.70 17.68 14.06
CA GLN A 372 9.41 16.40 13.94
C GLN A 372 8.54 15.34 13.24
N PRO A 373 8.26 15.50 11.93
CA PRO A 373 7.32 14.64 11.20
C PRO A 373 7.75 13.17 11.10
N ASN A 374 9.04 12.87 11.22
CA ASN A 374 9.60 11.52 11.19
C ASN A 374 9.92 10.94 12.58
N THR A 375 9.64 11.66 13.67
CA THR A 375 9.85 11.17 15.04
C THR A 375 8.55 10.61 15.61
N PHE A 376 8.59 9.34 16.00
CA PHE A 376 7.48 8.64 16.63
C PHE A 376 7.40 9.00 18.12
N SER A 377 6.23 9.42 18.59
CA SER A 377 6.07 9.70 20.02
C SER A 377 5.99 8.39 20.81
N ASP A 378 6.81 8.23 21.84
CA ASP A 378 6.70 7.10 22.79
C ASP A 378 5.82 7.43 24.03
N SER A 379 5.26 8.63 24.09
CA SER A 379 4.37 9.11 25.17
C SER A 379 2.89 9.11 24.74
N ASN A 380 1.96 9.42 25.66
CA ASN A 380 0.50 9.35 25.43
C ASN A 380 -0.08 10.42 24.46
N MET A 381 0.72 10.97 23.55
CA MET A 381 0.37 12.06 22.64
C MET A 381 -0.08 13.32 23.40
N ASP A 382 -1.09 14.05 22.92
CA ASP A 382 -1.51 15.33 23.49
C ASP A 382 -2.28 15.17 24.82
N SER A 383 -2.95 14.03 25.04
CA SER A 383 -3.79 13.76 26.21
C SER A 383 -4.80 14.87 26.58
N LYS A 384 -5.37 15.61 25.61
CA LYS A 384 -6.32 16.70 25.89
C LYS A 384 -7.42 16.90 24.88
N TYR A 385 -7.13 16.89 23.59
CA TYR A 385 -8.06 17.34 22.57
C TYR A 385 -8.87 16.18 21.99
N THR A 386 -10.17 16.40 21.76
CA THR A 386 -11.06 15.40 21.16
C THR A 386 -11.27 15.58 19.68
N ASN A 387 -10.83 16.71 19.13
CA ASN A 387 -11.24 17.21 17.82
C ASN A 387 -10.09 17.30 16.81
N LEU A 388 -8.97 16.59 17.02
CA LEU A 388 -7.78 16.73 16.17
C LEU A 388 -8.01 16.30 14.71
N TRP A 389 -8.83 15.28 14.45
CA TRP A 389 -9.20 14.85 13.09
C TRP A 389 -10.64 15.18 12.67
N SER A 390 -11.49 15.58 13.62
CA SER A 390 -12.85 16.06 13.34
C SER A 390 -13.14 17.30 14.16
N ALA A 391 -13.19 18.47 13.52
CA ALA A 391 -13.16 19.77 14.18
C ALA A 391 -14.26 19.95 15.24
N ASN A 392 -15.43 19.35 15.00
CA ASN A 392 -16.61 19.51 15.85
C ASN A 392 -16.87 18.28 16.74
N ASN A 393 -15.92 17.35 16.89
CA ASN A 393 -16.11 16.21 17.78
C ASN A 393 -16.02 16.62 19.26
N THR A 394 -17.15 16.51 19.97
CA THR A 394 -17.29 16.82 21.39
C THR A 394 -17.56 15.58 22.26
N VAL A 395 -17.61 14.40 21.65
CA VAL A 395 -18.02 13.16 22.33
C VAL A 395 -16.93 12.10 22.28
N TYR A 396 -17.04 11.17 23.24
CA TYR A 396 -16.17 10.01 23.39
C TYR A 396 -16.81 8.70 22.91
N SER A 397 -18.14 8.68 22.78
CA SER A 397 -18.86 7.51 22.29
C SER A 397 -18.70 7.34 20.79
N ALA A 398 -18.59 6.10 20.33
CA ALA A 398 -18.62 5.79 18.91
C ALA A 398 -20.00 6.17 18.31
N ASN A 399 -20.00 6.83 17.16
CA ASN A 399 -21.19 7.43 16.56
C ASN A 399 -21.08 7.54 15.02
N ASN A 400 -22.15 8.00 14.38
CA ASN A 400 -22.24 8.28 12.94
C ASN A 400 -22.20 9.79 12.62
N ASN A 401 -21.77 10.64 13.57
CA ASN A 401 -21.75 12.09 13.35
C ASN A 401 -20.81 12.41 12.19
N SER A 402 -21.22 13.39 11.37
CA SER A 402 -20.41 13.83 10.23
C SER A 402 -19.02 14.29 10.70
N VAL A 403 -18.00 13.81 10.01
CA VAL A 403 -16.61 14.22 10.25
C VAL A 403 -16.38 15.58 9.60
N VAL A 404 -15.92 16.56 10.38
CA VAL A 404 -15.46 17.85 9.83
C VAL A 404 -13.95 17.80 9.74
N LYS A 405 -13.45 17.41 8.56
CA LYS A 405 -12.02 17.27 8.28
C LYS A 405 -11.22 18.49 8.72
N THR A 406 -10.21 18.27 9.55
CA THR A 406 -9.32 19.31 10.08
C THR A 406 -8.04 19.42 9.26
N ILE A 407 -7.27 20.47 9.53
CA ILE A 407 -5.91 20.59 9.03
C ILE A 407 -4.95 19.50 9.51
N TYR A 408 -5.28 18.66 10.50
CA TYR A 408 -4.42 17.55 10.93
C TYR A 408 -4.86 16.18 10.38
N ASP A 409 -5.98 16.12 9.66
CA ASP A 409 -6.43 14.90 9.00
C ASP A 409 -5.46 14.52 7.86
N PRO A 410 -4.86 13.31 7.86
CA PRO A 410 -3.88 12.89 6.87
C PRO A 410 -4.45 12.62 5.47
N CYS A 411 -5.78 12.51 5.31
CA CYS A 411 -6.38 12.04 4.07
C CYS A 411 -6.26 13.07 2.93
N PRO A 412 -6.27 12.62 1.67
CA PRO A 412 -6.16 13.49 0.50
C PRO A 412 -7.45 14.29 0.25
N ALA A 413 -7.46 15.25 -0.67
CA ALA A 413 -8.59 16.16 -0.90
C ALA A 413 -9.89 15.42 -1.27
N GLY A 414 -11.02 15.74 -0.63
CA GLY A 414 -12.29 15.03 -0.87
C GLY A 414 -12.44 13.72 -0.08
N TYR A 415 -11.48 13.43 0.80
CA TYR A 415 -11.54 12.31 1.71
C TYR A 415 -11.15 12.75 3.12
N SER A 416 -11.73 12.12 4.14
CA SER A 416 -11.36 12.28 5.56
C SER A 416 -11.20 10.92 6.22
N LEU A 417 -10.71 10.90 7.47
CA LEU A 417 -10.97 9.73 8.31
C LEU A 417 -12.48 9.52 8.46
N PRO A 418 -12.94 8.26 8.52
CA PRO A 418 -14.35 7.96 8.70
C PRO A 418 -14.83 8.18 10.15
N PRO A 419 -16.15 8.25 10.39
CA PRO A 419 -16.71 8.27 11.74
C PRO A 419 -16.56 6.92 12.46
N SER A 420 -16.64 6.92 13.80
CA SER A 420 -16.33 5.75 14.63
C SER A 420 -17.24 4.53 14.41
N ASN A 421 -18.45 4.69 13.88
CA ASN A 421 -19.36 3.58 13.58
C ASN A 421 -19.21 3.01 12.16
N VAL A 422 -18.28 3.50 11.35
CA VAL A 422 -18.17 3.12 9.94
C VAL A 422 -18.06 1.60 9.72
N TYR A 423 -17.38 0.90 10.62
CA TYR A 423 -17.06 -0.53 10.46
C TYR A 423 -18.01 -1.47 11.19
N THR A 424 -19.05 -0.98 11.87
CA THR A 424 -19.96 -1.86 12.63
C THR A 424 -20.64 -2.91 11.75
N GLY A 425 -20.80 -2.66 10.46
CA GLY A 425 -21.35 -3.64 9.51
C GLY A 425 -20.44 -4.85 9.22
N PHE A 426 -19.21 -4.87 9.74
CA PHE A 426 -18.28 -5.99 9.58
C PHE A 426 -18.57 -7.18 10.49
N THR A 427 -19.50 -7.01 11.44
CA THR A 427 -20.12 -8.11 12.18
C THR A 427 -21.63 -8.07 11.99
N THR A 428 -22.29 -9.22 12.08
CA THR A 428 -23.75 -9.32 11.95
C THR A 428 -24.50 -8.68 13.12
N THR A 429 -23.81 -8.48 14.25
CA THR A 429 -24.34 -7.90 15.49
C THR A 429 -23.99 -6.43 15.67
N GLY A 430 -23.09 -5.88 14.85
CA GLY A 430 -22.55 -4.54 15.05
C GLY A 430 -21.54 -4.43 16.19
N GLN A 431 -21.27 -5.54 16.91
CA GLN A 431 -20.46 -5.60 18.12
C GLN A 431 -19.17 -6.39 17.89
N ILE A 432 -18.30 -6.35 18.90
CA ILE A 432 -17.10 -7.17 18.99
C ILE A 432 -17.50 -8.65 19.07
N THR A 433 -16.83 -9.51 18.31
CA THR A 433 -17.10 -10.95 18.37
C THR A 433 -15.86 -11.80 18.06
N SER A 434 -15.85 -12.99 18.65
CA SER A 434 -14.94 -14.11 18.35
C SER A 434 -15.69 -15.32 17.77
N ASP A 435 -17.02 -15.22 17.63
CA ASP A 435 -17.82 -16.22 16.94
C ASP A 435 -17.72 -16.00 15.43
N SER A 436 -17.06 -16.94 14.75
CA SER A 436 -16.88 -16.90 13.30
C SER A 436 -18.18 -16.84 12.50
N SER A 437 -19.31 -17.28 13.07
CA SER A 437 -20.64 -17.19 12.43
C SER A 437 -21.19 -15.77 12.39
N GLU A 438 -20.69 -14.89 13.27
CA GLU A 438 -21.06 -13.47 13.34
C GLU A 438 -20.14 -12.57 12.49
N PHE A 439 -19.06 -13.11 11.92
CA PHE A 439 -18.21 -12.34 11.01
C PHE A 439 -18.95 -12.10 9.70
N ASN A 440 -19.09 -10.83 9.30
CA ASN A 440 -19.67 -10.49 8.01
C ASN A 440 -18.61 -10.51 6.90
N VAL A 441 -18.03 -11.69 6.66
CA VAL A 441 -16.88 -11.88 5.76
C VAL A 441 -17.09 -13.00 4.75
N GLN A 442 -16.44 -12.88 3.60
CA GLN A 442 -16.18 -13.98 2.70
C GLN A 442 -14.89 -14.70 3.12
N GLN A 443 -15.02 -15.97 3.49
CA GLN A 443 -13.92 -16.87 3.81
C GLN A 443 -13.17 -17.33 2.54
N PRO A 444 -11.91 -17.77 2.63
CA PRO A 444 -11.08 -17.87 3.85
C PRO A 444 -10.34 -16.58 4.20
N TRP A 445 -9.76 -16.53 5.42
CA TRP A 445 -8.76 -15.53 5.80
C TRP A 445 -7.57 -15.59 4.82
N ASN A 446 -7.16 -14.43 4.30
CA ASN A 446 -6.01 -14.33 3.40
C ASN A 446 -5.09 -13.19 3.83
N LYS A 447 -4.54 -13.30 5.06
CA LYS A 447 -3.77 -12.21 5.70
C LYS A 447 -4.56 -10.91 5.71
N GLY A 448 -5.85 -11.03 6.00
CA GLY A 448 -6.86 -10.00 5.83
C GLY A 448 -8.23 -10.64 5.63
N TRP A 449 -9.28 -9.83 5.75
CA TRP A 449 -10.67 -10.24 5.53
C TRP A 449 -11.24 -9.57 4.28
N ASN A 450 -12.03 -10.33 3.51
CA ASN A 450 -12.98 -9.77 2.57
C ASN A 450 -14.30 -9.51 3.31
N PHE A 451 -14.50 -8.31 3.83
CA PHE A 451 -15.75 -7.96 4.50
C PHE A 451 -16.86 -7.72 3.48
N TYR A 452 -18.06 -8.22 3.74
CA TYR A 452 -19.21 -7.89 2.90
C TYR A 452 -19.59 -6.42 3.08
N CYS A 453 -19.80 -5.74 1.96
CA CYS A 453 -20.12 -4.32 1.92
C CYS A 453 -21.53 -4.02 2.42
N ASN A 454 -22.44 -4.99 2.42
CA ASN A 454 -23.84 -4.81 2.81
C ASN A 454 -24.47 -6.15 3.24
N SER A 455 -25.68 -6.09 3.78
CA SER A 455 -26.43 -7.25 4.28
C SER A 455 -26.83 -8.25 3.18
N SER A 456 -26.89 -7.83 1.90
CA SER A 456 -27.17 -8.72 0.77
C SER A 456 -25.99 -9.58 0.35
N LYS A 457 -24.78 -9.30 0.89
CA LYS A 457 -23.54 -10.06 0.64
C LYS A 457 -23.17 -10.19 -0.85
N SER A 458 -23.55 -9.20 -1.65
CA SER A 458 -23.32 -9.16 -3.10
C SER A 458 -21.93 -8.66 -3.49
N GLU A 459 -21.28 -7.91 -2.60
CA GLU A 459 -19.98 -7.28 -2.83
C GLU A 459 -19.13 -7.32 -1.56
N THR A 460 -17.82 -7.37 -1.73
CA THR A 460 -16.84 -7.34 -0.63
C THR A 460 -15.82 -6.22 -0.81
N VAL A 461 -15.21 -5.83 0.31
CA VAL A 461 -14.01 -5.00 0.38
C VAL A 461 -12.93 -5.75 1.15
N PHE A 462 -11.76 -5.89 0.54
CA PHE A 462 -10.61 -6.50 1.20
C PHE A 462 -9.94 -5.50 2.14
N ILE A 463 -9.76 -5.89 3.40
CA ILE A 463 -8.95 -5.16 4.38
C ILE A 463 -7.77 -6.05 4.78
N PRO A 464 -6.53 -5.67 4.39
CA PRO A 464 -5.34 -6.42 4.71
C PRO A 464 -5.01 -6.32 6.20
N ALA A 465 -4.45 -7.39 6.75
CA ALA A 465 -3.89 -7.42 8.10
C ALA A 465 -2.54 -6.71 8.12
N THR A 466 -2.56 -5.37 8.16
CA THR A 466 -1.35 -4.54 8.05
C THR A 466 -0.50 -4.48 9.32
N GLY A 467 -0.84 -5.20 10.37
CA GLY A 467 -0.17 -5.06 11.66
C GLY A 467 -0.21 -3.62 12.18
N TYR A 468 0.78 -3.26 12.97
CA TYR A 468 0.90 -1.94 13.59
C TYR A 468 2.31 -1.62 14.09
N ARG A 469 2.55 -0.34 14.41
CA ARG A 469 3.73 0.09 15.16
C ARG A 469 3.38 0.23 16.64
N TYR A 470 4.16 -0.43 17.48
CA TYR A 470 3.92 -0.47 18.92
C TYR A 470 4.18 0.89 19.58
N TYR A 471 3.33 1.25 20.55
CA TYR A 471 3.11 2.61 21.03
C TYR A 471 4.28 3.29 21.73
N ASP A 472 5.20 2.53 22.34
CA ASP A 472 6.31 3.05 23.14
C ASP A 472 7.69 2.93 22.45
N SER A 473 7.75 2.28 21.30
CA SER A 473 9.02 1.83 20.72
C SER A 473 9.07 1.82 19.20
N ALA A 474 7.95 2.17 18.56
CA ALA A 474 7.74 2.12 17.11
C ALA A 474 8.01 0.73 16.49
N VAL A 475 8.17 -0.32 17.30
CA VAL A 475 8.49 -1.67 16.85
C VAL A 475 7.31 -2.21 16.04
N PRO A 476 7.52 -2.61 14.78
CA PRO A 476 6.44 -3.14 13.96
C PRO A 476 6.06 -4.55 14.39
N ARG A 477 4.75 -4.82 14.47
CA ARG A 477 4.22 -6.12 14.90
C ARG A 477 3.05 -6.59 14.03
N PHE A 478 2.92 -7.91 13.94
CA PHE A 478 1.77 -8.63 13.41
C PHE A 478 1.34 -8.33 11.97
N MET A 479 2.27 -7.86 11.13
CA MET A 479 2.03 -7.79 9.68
C MET A 479 1.64 -9.16 9.13
N GLY A 480 0.50 -9.22 8.42
CA GLY A 480 -0.13 -10.43 7.90
C GLY A 480 -1.04 -11.18 8.88
N LYS A 481 -1.16 -10.72 10.14
CA LYS A 481 -1.89 -11.42 11.21
C LYS A 481 -3.00 -10.58 11.83
N ASP A 482 -2.70 -9.32 12.15
CA ASP A 482 -3.60 -8.40 12.82
C ASP A 482 -3.75 -7.14 11.97
N ALA A 483 -4.84 -6.40 12.14
CA ALA A 483 -4.99 -5.08 11.52
C ALA A 483 -5.59 -4.10 12.53
N GLY A 484 -5.03 -2.90 12.57
CA GLY A 484 -5.61 -1.73 13.21
C GLY A 484 -5.79 -0.61 12.19
N SER A 485 -6.95 0.02 12.16
CA SER A 485 -7.22 1.20 11.33
C SER A 485 -7.90 2.29 12.14
N TRP A 486 -7.27 3.45 12.23
CA TRP A 486 -7.83 4.60 12.93
C TRP A 486 -9.12 5.11 12.28
N VAL A 487 -9.97 5.73 13.10
CA VAL A 487 -11.13 6.55 12.69
C VAL A 487 -11.04 7.94 13.34
N ALA A 488 -11.85 8.89 12.88
CA ALA A 488 -11.71 10.30 13.28
C ALA A 488 -12.04 10.57 14.77
N GLY A 489 -12.90 9.74 15.36
CA GLY A 489 -13.36 9.90 16.74
C GLY A 489 -12.35 9.40 17.78
N THR A 490 -12.59 9.79 19.03
CA THR A 490 -11.75 9.42 20.17
C THR A 490 -12.58 8.72 21.25
N HIS A 491 -12.00 7.76 21.97
CA HIS A 491 -12.65 7.05 23.09
C HIS A 491 -12.42 7.75 24.43
N SER A 492 -11.25 8.36 24.61
CA SER A 492 -10.96 9.24 25.73
C SER A 492 -9.85 10.22 25.32
N VAL A 493 -9.39 11.08 26.23
CA VAL A 493 -8.23 11.95 25.94
C VAL A 493 -6.95 11.18 25.63
N SER A 494 -6.84 9.90 26.00
CA SER A 494 -5.62 9.10 25.77
C SER A 494 -5.81 7.98 24.75
N TYR A 495 -7.04 7.69 24.33
CA TYR A 495 -7.37 6.57 23.45
C TYR A 495 -8.18 7.02 22.23
N GLY A 496 -7.75 6.61 21.04
CA GLY A 496 -8.48 6.78 19.78
C GLY A 496 -9.40 5.59 19.52
N TRP A 497 -10.46 5.78 18.73
CA TRP A 497 -11.24 4.65 18.20
C TRP A 497 -10.55 4.07 16.97
N ASP A 498 -10.61 2.76 16.80
CA ASP A 498 -10.09 2.03 15.64
C ASP A 498 -10.95 0.81 15.29
N LEU A 499 -10.83 0.35 14.05
CA LEU A 499 -11.14 -1.02 13.69
C LEU A 499 -9.95 -1.90 14.06
N TYR A 500 -10.21 -2.99 14.78
CA TYR A 500 -9.23 -4.04 15.02
C TYR A 500 -9.76 -5.40 14.59
N PHE A 501 -8.93 -6.23 13.95
CA PHE A 501 -9.29 -7.61 13.66
C PHE A 501 -8.08 -8.50 13.42
N TYR A 502 -8.31 -9.80 13.53
CA TYR A 502 -7.41 -10.86 13.08
C TYR A 502 -8.26 -12.06 12.65
N SER A 503 -7.62 -13.18 12.30
CA SER A 503 -8.35 -14.35 11.74
C SER A 503 -9.40 -14.96 12.67
N ALA A 504 -9.36 -14.69 13.98
CA ALA A 504 -10.29 -15.27 14.95
C ALA A 504 -11.15 -14.23 15.69
N HIS A 505 -11.00 -12.92 15.44
CA HIS A 505 -11.82 -11.87 16.04
C HIS A 505 -12.06 -10.72 15.06
N VAL A 506 -13.24 -10.13 15.13
CA VAL A 506 -13.56 -8.85 14.47
C VAL A 506 -14.06 -7.88 15.53
N VAL A 507 -13.40 -6.73 15.63
CA VAL A 507 -13.63 -5.71 16.65
C VAL A 507 -13.91 -4.37 15.93
N PRO A 508 -15.16 -4.13 15.49
CA PRO A 508 -15.49 -2.95 14.69
C PRO A 508 -15.22 -1.59 15.36
N GLN A 509 -15.25 -1.58 16.69
CA GLN A 509 -15.11 -0.41 17.55
C GLN A 509 -14.15 -0.74 18.69
N ASN A 510 -12.87 -0.92 18.37
CA ASN A 510 -11.82 -1.07 19.37
C ASN A 510 -11.23 0.29 19.76
N HIS A 511 -10.44 0.32 20.82
CA HIS A 511 -9.73 1.53 21.20
C HIS A 511 -8.32 1.21 21.67
N HIS A 512 -7.36 1.99 21.19
CA HIS A 512 -5.97 1.90 21.58
C HIS A 512 -5.40 3.26 21.94
N SER A 513 -4.29 3.25 22.68
CA SER A 513 -3.57 4.46 23.03
C SER A 513 -3.21 5.25 21.76
N ARG A 514 -3.36 6.57 21.81
CA ARG A 514 -3.20 7.46 20.63
C ARG A 514 -1.81 7.38 19.99
N ASN A 515 -0.80 6.93 20.71
CA ASN A 515 0.57 6.75 20.24
C ASN A 515 0.82 5.43 19.48
N TYR A 516 -0.15 4.52 19.36
CA TYR A 516 -0.02 3.43 18.38
C TYR A 516 0.08 3.97 16.96
N GLY A 517 0.91 3.34 16.14
CA GLY A 517 0.92 3.59 14.69
C GLY A 517 -0.01 2.60 14.00
N PHE A 518 -1.17 3.06 13.55
CA PHE A 518 -2.11 2.26 12.75
C PHE A 518 -2.27 2.82 11.34
N ALA A 519 -2.79 1.97 10.46
CA ALA A 519 -3.18 2.41 9.14
C ALA A 519 -4.37 3.39 9.21
N VAL A 520 -4.59 4.12 8.12
CA VAL A 520 -5.78 4.94 7.91
C VAL A 520 -6.42 4.48 6.61
N ARG A 521 -7.74 4.29 6.61
CA ARG A 521 -8.52 4.02 5.40
C ARG A 521 -9.49 5.18 5.16
N PRO A 522 -9.20 6.07 4.19
CA PRO A 522 -10.01 7.26 3.96
C PRO A 522 -11.43 6.94 3.49
N ALA A 523 -12.38 7.78 3.89
CA ALA A 523 -13.76 7.81 3.39
C ALA A 523 -14.02 9.12 2.63
N GLN A 524 -14.91 9.11 1.64
CA GLN A 524 -15.32 10.35 0.97
C GLN A 524 -15.97 11.33 1.96
N GLU A 525 -15.65 12.61 1.81
CA GLU A 525 -16.21 13.74 2.59
C GLU A 525 -17.71 13.94 2.38
#